data_AF-A0A832IFW5-F1
#
_entry.id   AF-A0A832IFW5-F1
#
_cell.length_a   1.000
_cell.length_b   1.000
_cell.length_c   1.000
_cell.angle_alpha   90.00
_cell.angle_beta   90.00
_cell.angle_gamma   90.00
#
_symmetry.space_group_name_H-M   'P 1'
#
loop_
_entity.id
_entity.type
_entity.pdbx_description
1 polymer ?
#
loop_
_entity_poly.entity_id
_entity_poly.type
_entity_poly.pdbx_seq_one_letter_code
_entity_poly.pdbx_strand_id
1 'polypeptide(L)'
;MTEKHLLLTNQQFEEKFKNCTLSPVLFTHEAHLRLAYIHIKKYGLAKAIKNLCHQISTFDKTFGDGTKFNKTVTIAATKVVYHFINKSKSVDFRGMIEEFPRLKSNFLGLIKSHYTLDIFNDKKAKRVYLEPDLLPFS
;
A
#
# COMPACT_ATOMS: atom_id res chain seq x y z
N MET A 1 -14.57 15.32 -0.79
CA MET A 1 -13.37 16.05 -0.35
C MET A 1 -12.17 15.50 -1.09
N THR A 2 -11.32 16.34 -1.64
CA THR A 2 -10.07 15.91 -2.29
C THR A 2 -9.07 15.48 -1.21
N GLU A 3 -8.48 14.29 -1.36
CA GLU A 3 -7.46 13.79 -0.44
C GLU A 3 -6.26 14.76 -0.38
N LYS A 4 -5.88 15.21 0.82
CA LYS A 4 -4.87 16.26 1.00
C LYS A 4 -3.46 15.84 0.58
N HIS A 5 -3.15 14.54 0.57
CA HIS A 5 -1.85 14.06 0.10
C HIS A 5 -1.61 14.41 -1.38
N LEU A 6 -2.68 14.60 -2.17
CA LEU A 6 -2.63 14.96 -3.60
C LEU A 6 -2.09 16.38 -3.87
N LEU A 7 -1.93 17.21 -2.84
CA LEU A 7 -1.29 18.52 -2.94
C LEU A 7 0.24 18.44 -3.07
N LEU A 8 0.83 17.30 -2.71
CA LEU A 8 2.26 17.01 -2.86
C LEU A 8 2.53 16.34 -4.19
N THR A 9 3.65 16.67 -4.84
CA THR A 9 4.13 15.88 -5.98
C THR A 9 4.50 14.45 -5.54
N ASN A 10 4.64 13.51 -6.48
CA ASN A 10 5.04 12.13 -6.15
C ASN A 10 6.39 12.09 -5.43
N GLN A 11 7.35 12.89 -5.90
CA GLN A 11 8.66 13.00 -5.26
C GLN A 11 8.55 13.57 -3.84
N GLN A 12 7.85 14.69 -3.66
CA GLN A 12 7.69 15.30 -2.33
C GLN A 12 6.98 14.36 -1.35
N PHE A 13 5.94 13.66 -1.81
CA PHE A 13 5.21 12.71 -0.98
C PHE A 13 6.09 11.52 -0.56
N GLU A 14 6.82 10.92 -1.51
CA GLU A 14 7.76 9.83 -1.25
C GLU A 14 8.88 10.25 -0.30
N GLU A 15 9.54 11.39 -0.54
CA GLU A 15 10.63 11.90 0.29
C GLU A 15 10.16 12.23 1.70
N LYS A 16 9.01 12.89 1.83
CA LYS A 16 8.42 13.19 3.15
C LYS A 16 8.07 11.92 3.92
N PHE A 17 7.50 10.93 3.26
CA PHE A 17 7.18 9.65 3.89
C PHE A 17 8.44 8.91 4.33
N LYS A 18 9.42 8.77 3.41
CA LYS A 18 10.71 8.11 3.67
C LYS A 18 11.46 8.71 4.85
N ASN A 19 11.42 10.04 4.99
CA ASN A 19 12.13 10.77 6.04
C ASN A 19 11.29 10.97 7.31
N CYS A 20 10.12 10.33 7.43
CA CYS A 20 9.17 10.54 8.55
C CYS A 20 8.87 12.02 8.83
N THR A 21 8.69 12.82 7.78
CA THR A 21 8.29 14.24 7.87
C THR A 21 6.91 14.50 7.25
N LEU A 22 6.26 13.46 6.70
CA LEU A 22 4.86 13.50 6.31
C LEU A 22 3.99 13.48 7.57
N SER A 23 3.05 14.41 7.67
CA SER A 23 2.06 14.40 8.75
C SER A 23 1.22 13.12 8.72
N PRO A 24 1.06 12.37 9.84
CA PRO A 24 0.30 11.11 9.87
C PRO A 24 -1.15 11.21 9.38
N VAL A 25 -1.80 12.37 9.56
CA VAL A 25 -3.16 12.64 9.04
C VAL A 25 -3.23 12.61 7.50
N LEU A 26 -2.10 12.81 6.81
CA LEU A 26 -2.03 12.70 5.35
C LEU A 26 -1.83 11.26 4.87
N PHE A 27 -1.54 10.31 5.75
CA PHE A 27 -1.28 8.91 5.40
C PHE A 27 -2.56 8.05 5.50
N THR A 28 -3.57 8.45 4.74
CA THR A 28 -4.86 7.75 4.57
C THR A 28 -4.69 6.44 3.78
N HIS A 29 -5.78 5.66 3.63
CA HIS A 29 -5.78 4.47 2.77
C HIS A 29 -5.40 4.79 1.32
N GLU A 30 -5.94 5.86 0.74
CA GLU A 30 -5.56 6.27 -0.62
C GLU A 30 -4.08 6.68 -0.71
N ALA A 31 -3.57 7.37 0.31
CA ALA A 31 -2.16 7.71 0.39
C ALA A 31 -1.25 6.46 0.45
N HIS A 32 -1.68 5.38 1.11
CA HIS A 32 -0.97 4.09 1.09
C HIS A 32 -0.92 3.50 -0.33
N LEU A 33 -2.06 3.47 -1.03
CA LEU A 33 -2.12 3.00 -2.42
C LEU A 33 -1.22 3.82 -3.33
N ARG A 34 -1.21 5.15 -3.15
CA ARG A 34 -0.36 6.07 -3.90
C ARG A 34 1.11 5.81 -3.63
N LEU A 35 1.51 5.59 -2.38
CA LEU A 35 2.89 5.27 -2.03
C LEU A 35 3.33 3.97 -2.71
N ALA A 36 2.49 2.94 -2.68
CA ALA A 36 2.76 1.68 -3.39
C ALA A 36 2.91 1.91 -4.90
N TYR A 37 2.01 2.67 -5.52
CA TYR A 37 2.08 3.02 -6.94
C TYR A 37 3.40 3.70 -7.31
N ILE A 38 3.80 4.73 -6.56
CA ILE A 38 5.06 5.47 -6.79
C ILE A 38 6.24 4.52 -6.71
N HIS A 39 6.30 3.70 -5.65
CA HIS A 39 7.38 2.74 -5.45
C HIS A 39 7.47 1.70 -6.56
N ILE A 40 6.33 1.17 -7.00
CA ILE A 40 6.27 0.18 -8.08
C ILE A 40 6.76 0.79 -9.40
N LYS A 41 6.24 1.97 -9.77
CA LYS A 41 6.63 2.64 -11.03
C LYS A 41 8.10 3.05 -11.05
N LYS A 42 8.67 3.43 -9.90
CA LYS A 42 10.06 3.92 -9.80
C LYS A 42 11.09 2.82 -9.60
N TYR A 43 10.77 1.75 -8.87
CA TYR A 43 11.75 0.75 -8.44
C TYR A 43 11.42 -0.70 -8.83
N GLY A 44 10.23 -0.95 -9.40
CA GLY A 44 9.73 -2.30 -9.66
C GLY A 44 9.23 -3.02 -8.40
N LEU A 45 8.44 -4.09 -8.58
CA LEU A 45 7.70 -4.77 -7.51
C LEU A 45 8.61 -5.25 -6.36
N ALA A 46 9.70 -5.94 -6.68
CA ALA A 46 10.55 -6.56 -5.65
C ALA A 46 11.20 -5.51 -4.73
N LYS A 47 11.64 -4.38 -5.28
CA LYS A 47 12.23 -3.28 -4.48
C LYS A 47 11.15 -2.46 -3.80
N ALA A 48 9.99 -2.27 -4.43
CA ALA A 48 8.83 -1.62 -3.82
C ALA A 48 8.42 -2.32 -2.52
N ILE A 49 8.26 -3.65 -2.54
CA ILE A 49 7.93 -4.45 -1.35
C ILE A 49 8.94 -4.20 -0.21
N LYS A 50 10.25 -4.30 -0.51
CA LYS A 50 11.30 -4.09 0.50
C LYS A 50 11.25 -2.67 1.08
N ASN A 51 11.11 -1.65 0.23
CA ASN A 51 11.07 -0.27 0.65
C ASN A 51 9.83 0.02 1.50
N LEU A 52 8.65 -0.43 1.07
CA LEU A 52 7.38 -0.17 1.77
C LEU A 52 7.33 -0.87 3.12
N CYS A 53 7.76 -2.13 3.22
CA CYS A 53 7.84 -2.81 4.51
C CYS A 53 8.76 -2.07 5.50
N HIS A 54 9.90 -1.59 5.02
CA HIS A 54 10.82 -0.81 5.86
C HIS A 54 10.21 0.55 6.26
N GLN A 55 9.78 1.35 5.28
CA GLN A 55 9.31 2.71 5.53
C GLN A 55 8.04 2.75 6.36
N ILE A 56 7.05 1.87 6.11
CA ILE A 56 5.80 1.84 6.90
C ILE A 56 6.09 1.37 8.33
N SER A 57 6.97 0.39 8.51
CA SER A 57 7.38 -0.04 9.85
C SER A 57 8.10 1.09 10.61
N THR A 58 8.97 1.86 9.95
CA THR A 58 9.63 3.01 10.56
C THR A 58 8.63 4.12 10.87
N PHE A 59 7.72 4.43 9.95
CA PHE A 59 6.69 5.46 10.13
C PHE A 59 5.78 5.17 11.32
N ASP A 60 5.35 3.90 11.47
CA ASP A 60 4.56 3.45 12.61
C ASP A 60 5.32 3.52 13.94
N LYS A 61 6.64 3.27 13.94
CA LYS A 61 7.48 3.46 15.14
C LYS A 61 7.68 4.95 15.48
N THR A 62 7.70 5.83 14.48
CA THR A 62 7.91 7.27 14.69
C THR A 62 6.64 7.97 15.18
N PHE A 63 5.48 7.62 14.63
CA PHE A 63 4.22 8.34 14.88
C PHE A 63 3.14 7.52 15.60
N GLY A 64 3.38 6.21 15.79
CA GLY A 64 2.51 5.29 16.52
C GLY A 64 3.25 4.63 17.66
N ASP A 65 2.84 3.40 17.99
CA ASP A 65 3.47 2.55 19.02
C ASP A 65 4.30 1.41 18.40
N GLY A 66 4.51 1.44 17.08
CA GLY A 66 5.18 0.38 16.33
C GLY A 66 4.37 -0.92 16.23
N THR A 67 3.09 -0.90 16.61
CA THR A 67 2.22 -2.07 16.56
C THR A 67 1.23 -2.04 15.41
N LYS A 68 1.08 -0.99 14.61
CA LYS A 68 0.10 -0.97 13.49
C LYS A 68 0.64 -1.64 12.23
N PHE A 69 1.96 -1.67 12.04
CA PHE A 69 2.56 -2.31 10.87
C PHE A 69 2.18 -3.79 10.76
N ASN A 70 1.75 -4.20 9.56
CA ASN A 70 1.42 -5.59 9.23
C ASN A 70 2.10 -5.98 7.91
N LYS A 71 3.10 -6.86 8.02
CA LYS A 71 3.94 -7.27 6.90
C LYS A 71 3.13 -7.93 5.78
N THR A 72 2.23 -8.86 6.10
CA THR A 72 1.45 -9.56 5.08
C THR A 72 0.49 -8.62 4.36
N VAL A 73 -0.22 -7.76 5.10
CA VAL A 73 -1.12 -6.77 4.50
C VAL A 73 -0.35 -5.80 3.59
N THR A 74 0.81 -5.29 4.01
CA THR A 74 1.64 -4.41 3.17
C THR A 74 2.07 -5.09 1.87
N ILE A 75 2.54 -6.34 1.94
CA ILE A 75 3.01 -7.07 0.75
C ILE A 75 1.83 -7.39 -0.17
N ALA A 76 0.72 -7.89 0.39
CA ALA A 76 -0.49 -8.19 -0.37
C ALA A 76 -1.03 -6.93 -1.08
N ALA A 77 -1.11 -5.80 -0.37
CA ALA A 77 -1.53 -4.54 -0.95
C ALA A 77 -0.64 -4.07 -2.10
N THR A 78 0.68 -4.24 -1.94
CA THR A 78 1.64 -3.89 -3.00
C THR A 78 1.45 -4.78 -4.24
N LYS A 79 1.24 -6.09 -4.04
CA LYS A 79 0.96 -7.04 -5.14
C LYS A 79 -0.37 -6.72 -5.84
N VAL A 80 -1.42 -6.36 -5.08
CA VAL A 80 -2.71 -5.91 -5.64
C VAL A 80 -2.54 -4.64 -6.48
N VAL A 81 -1.86 -3.62 -5.96
CA VAL A 81 -1.61 -2.37 -6.71
C VAL A 81 -0.80 -2.66 -7.99
N TYR A 82 0.19 -3.54 -7.93
CA TYR A 82 0.95 -3.97 -9.10
C TYR A 82 0.08 -4.62 -10.18
N HIS A 83 -0.82 -5.51 -9.79
CA HIS A 83 -1.79 -6.13 -10.70
C HIS A 83 -2.63 -5.06 -11.43
N PHE A 84 -3.14 -4.06 -10.70
CA PHE A 84 -3.93 -2.98 -11.31
C PHE A 84 -3.10 -2.03 -12.16
N ILE A 85 -1.84 -1.74 -11.80
CA ILE A 85 -0.93 -0.96 -12.65
C ILE A 85 -0.74 -1.65 -14.00
N ASN A 86 -0.62 -2.98 -14.04
CA ASN A 86 -0.42 -3.72 -15.28
C ASN A 86 -1.70 -3.84 -16.12
N LYS A 87 -2.88 -3.67 -15.52
CA LYS A 87 -4.17 -3.68 -16.22
C LYS A 87 -4.67 -2.30 -16.62
N SER A 88 -4.17 -1.25 -15.96
CA SER A 88 -4.64 0.12 -16.16
C SER A 88 -4.24 0.65 -17.53
N LYS A 89 -5.16 1.41 -18.15
CA LYS A 89 -4.85 2.23 -19.33
C LYS A 89 -4.43 3.64 -18.95
N SER A 90 -4.59 4.03 -17.68
CA SER A 90 -4.23 5.36 -17.19
C SER A 90 -2.72 5.52 -17.04
N VAL A 91 -2.24 6.73 -17.29
CA VAL A 91 -0.81 7.09 -17.20
C VAL A 91 -0.38 7.53 -15.80
N ASP A 92 -1.34 7.83 -14.91
CA ASP A 92 -1.08 8.32 -13.57
C ASP A 92 -1.92 7.59 -12.49
N PHE A 93 -1.63 7.92 -11.23
CA PHE A 93 -2.31 7.32 -10.09
C PHE A 93 -3.80 7.69 -10.03
N ARG A 94 -4.16 8.93 -10.38
CA ARG A 94 -5.55 9.40 -10.26
C ARG A 94 -6.45 8.66 -11.24
N GLY A 95 -6.02 8.57 -12.50
CA GLY A 95 -6.72 7.79 -13.52
C GLY A 95 -6.85 6.31 -13.15
N MET A 96 -5.81 5.69 -12.59
CA MET A 96 -5.89 4.29 -12.14
C MET A 96 -6.93 4.10 -11.03
N ILE A 97 -7.02 5.03 -10.08
CA ILE A 97 -8.01 4.99 -9.00
C ILE A 97 -9.44 5.21 -9.54
N GLU A 98 -9.61 6.06 -10.55
CA GLU A 98 -10.88 6.26 -11.24
C GLU A 98 -11.29 5.04 -12.09
N GLU A 99 -10.33 4.38 -12.73
CA GLU A 99 -10.54 3.15 -13.52
C GLU A 99 -10.89 1.96 -12.61
N PHE A 100 -10.29 1.89 -11.42
CA PHE A 100 -10.48 0.80 -10.46
C PHE A 100 -10.94 1.31 -9.08
N PRO A 101 -12.16 1.87 -8.97
CA PRO A 101 -12.64 2.51 -7.74
C PRO A 101 -12.70 1.55 -6.54
N ARG A 102 -12.82 0.24 -6.80
CA ARG A 102 -12.77 -0.82 -5.78
C ARG A 102 -11.48 -0.86 -4.96
N LEU A 103 -10.37 -0.33 -5.47
CA LEU A 103 -9.14 -0.15 -4.69
C LEU A 103 -9.37 0.73 -3.46
N LYS A 104 -10.29 1.70 -3.56
CA LYS A 104 -10.70 2.55 -2.43
C LYS A 104 -11.92 2.00 -1.70
N SER A 105 -12.96 1.61 -2.44
CA SER A 105 -14.27 1.31 -1.85
C SER A 105 -14.42 -0.11 -1.31
N ASN A 106 -13.63 -1.08 -1.79
CA ASN A 106 -13.74 -2.48 -1.37
C ASN A 106 -12.37 -3.19 -1.34
N PHE A 107 -11.36 -2.52 -0.79
CA PHE A 107 -10.03 -3.10 -0.68
C PHE A 107 -9.99 -4.36 0.19
N LEU A 108 -10.76 -4.37 1.28
CA LEU A 108 -10.87 -5.53 2.16
C LEU A 108 -11.44 -6.75 1.42
N GLY A 109 -12.48 -6.56 0.59
CA GLY A 109 -13.04 -7.63 -0.23
C GLY A 109 -12.03 -8.19 -1.24
N LEU A 110 -11.21 -7.33 -1.85
CA LEU A 110 -10.11 -7.77 -2.71
C LEU A 110 -9.10 -8.63 -1.95
N ILE A 111 -8.69 -8.23 -0.75
CA ILE A 111 -7.74 -9.02 0.04
C ILE A 111 -8.36 -10.37 0.46
N LYS A 112 -9.63 -10.39 0.84
CA LYS A 112 -10.35 -11.60 1.24
C LYS A 112 -10.51 -12.64 0.12
N SER A 113 -10.43 -12.27 -1.15
CA SER A 113 -10.42 -13.28 -2.22
C SER A 113 -9.10 -14.05 -2.33
N HIS A 114 -8.05 -13.62 -1.62
CA HIS A 114 -6.72 -14.23 -1.67
C HIS A 114 -6.38 -15.04 -0.41
N TYR A 115 -7.05 -14.79 0.72
CA TYR A 115 -6.72 -15.42 2.01
C TYR A 115 -7.95 -16.04 2.67
N THR A 116 -7.85 -17.29 3.14
CA THR A 116 -8.82 -17.86 4.08
C THR A 116 -8.68 -17.25 5.48
N LEU A 117 -7.44 -17.00 5.89
CA LEU A 117 -7.09 -16.44 7.19
C LEU A 117 -7.40 -14.94 7.24
N ASP A 118 -7.88 -14.46 8.39
CA ASP A 118 -7.95 -13.03 8.68
C ASP A 118 -6.55 -12.45 8.95
N ILE A 119 -5.83 -12.15 7.87
CA ILE A 119 -4.46 -11.62 7.94
C ILE A 119 -4.37 -10.22 8.59
N PHE A 120 -5.49 -9.52 8.80
CA PHE A 120 -5.49 -8.21 9.44
C PHE A 120 -5.32 -8.33 10.96
N ASN A 121 -5.89 -9.37 11.56
CA ASN A 121 -5.87 -9.61 13.00
C ASN A 121 -4.89 -10.72 13.43
N ASP A 122 -4.36 -11.50 12.49
CA ASP A 122 -3.44 -12.58 12.79
C ASP A 122 -2.02 -12.09 13.19
N LYS A 123 -1.54 -12.57 14.34
CA LYS A 123 -0.23 -12.18 14.90
C LYS A 123 0.94 -12.66 14.04
N LYS A 124 0.81 -13.81 13.37
CA LYS A 124 1.86 -14.37 12.52
C LYS A 124 1.94 -13.60 11.20
N ALA A 125 0.82 -13.35 10.54
CA ALA A 125 0.68 -12.57 9.31
C ALA A 125 1.26 -11.16 9.47
N LYS A 126 1.10 -10.58 10.66
CA LYS A 126 1.67 -9.26 10.99
C LYS A 126 3.19 -9.22 10.94
N ARG A 127 3.87 -10.31 11.32
CA ARG A 127 5.34 -10.37 11.47
C ARG A 127 6.06 -11.03 10.30
N VAL A 128 5.47 -12.09 9.77
CA VAL A 128 6.03 -12.92 8.69
C VAL A 128 5.06 -12.88 7.52
N TYR A 129 5.61 -12.80 6.31
CA TYR A 129 4.77 -12.81 5.12
C TYR A 129 4.16 -14.20 4.94
N LEU A 130 2.84 -14.26 4.82
CA LEU A 130 2.10 -15.46 4.42
C LEU A 130 1.67 -15.28 2.96
N GLU A 131 2.03 -16.23 2.10
CA GLU A 131 1.53 -16.25 0.71
C GLU A 131 0.02 -16.51 0.69
N PRO A 132 -0.72 -16.03 -0.33
CA PRO A 132 -2.15 -16.28 -0.45
C PRO A 132 -2.43 -17.78 -0.66
N ASP A 133 -3.52 -18.26 -0.07
CA ASP A 133 -3.93 -19.67 -0.08
C ASP A 133 -5.21 -19.92 -0.89
N LEU A 134 -5.92 -18.87 -1.34
CA LEU A 134 -7.09 -18.98 -2.21
C LEU A 134 -6.77 -18.68 -3.68
N LEU A 135 -6.36 -17.44 -3.97
CA LEU A 135 -6.07 -16.99 -5.33
C LEU A 135 -4.72 -16.26 -5.36
N PRO A 136 -3.88 -16.47 -6.37
CA PRO A 136 -2.66 -15.67 -6.55
C PRO A 136 -2.99 -14.22 -6.93
N PHE A 137 -2.00 -13.34 -6.82
CA PHE A 137 -2.10 -11.92 -7.23
C PHE A 137 -1.81 -11.71 -8.74
N SER A 138 -1.99 -12.74 -9.57
CA SER A 138 -1.69 -12.74 -11.01
C SER A 138 -2.68 -11.92 -11.82
#